data_AF-X0HCJ6-F1
#
_entry.id   AF-X0HCJ6-F1
#
_cell.length_a   1.000
_cell.length_b   1.000
_cell.length_c   1.000
_cell.angle_alpha   90.00
_cell.angle_beta   90.00
_cell.angle_gamma   90.00
#
_symmetry.space_group_name_H-M   'P 1'
#
loop_
_entity.id
_entity.type
_entity.pdbx_description
1 polymer ?
#
loop_
_entity_poly.entity_id
_entity_poly.type
_entity_poly.pdbx_seq_one_letter_code
_entity_poly.pdbx_strand_id
1 'polypeptide(L)'
;MKLTFKYCDPLVANFIAAASLNFLNSNALEARKEFHQIERTKAGRSWAWFLREKDGVGEAYAWFTFLKALCPDISLFLEVIPDISMWIGLTNDLLSFYEEEKAGETHNYIYNRGWYEDKDPQYVFGEIVDETTTKT
;
A
#
# COMPACT_ATOMS: atom_id res chain seq x y z
N MET A 1 17.84 1.32 -9.55
CA MET A 1 17.13 2.00 -10.65
C MET A 1 17.62 1.66 -12.07
N LYS A 2 18.92 1.56 -12.38
CA LYS A 2 19.40 1.32 -13.78
C LYS A 2 18.72 0.13 -14.50
N LEU A 3 18.48 -0.99 -13.80
CA LEU A 3 17.80 -2.15 -14.37
C LEU A 3 16.31 -1.89 -14.66
N THR A 4 15.64 -1.08 -13.84
CA THR A 4 14.24 -0.69 -14.06
C THR A 4 14.09 0.01 -15.40
N PHE A 5 14.92 1.01 -15.70
CA PHE A 5 14.93 1.70 -17.01
C PHE A 5 15.34 0.78 -18.17
N LYS A 6 16.06 -0.32 -17.89
CA LYS A 6 16.37 -1.33 -18.90
C LYS A 6 15.14 -2.15 -19.29
N TYR A 7 14.27 -2.51 -18.36
CA TYR A 7 13.17 -3.45 -18.58
C TYR A 7 11.76 -2.85 -18.60
N CYS A 8 11.58 -1.63 -18.09
CA CYS A 8 10.30 -0.92 -18.09
C CYS A 8 10.35 0.26 -19.07
N ASP A 9 9.18 0.73 -19.48
CA ASP A 9 9.04 2.03 -20.13
C ASP A 9 9.64 3.14 -19.24
N PRO A 10 10.28 4.19 -19.78
CA PRO A 10 10.88 5.24 -18.96
C PRO A 10 9.92 5.93 -17.99
N LEU A 11 8.65 6.12 -18.37
CA LEU A 11 7.63 6.68 -17.49
C LEU A 11 7.30 5.71 -16.35
N VAL A 12 7.07 4.44 -16.68
CA VAL A 12 6.82 3.36 -15.70
C VAL A 12 8.01 3.23 -14.74
N ALA A 13 9.24 3.30 -15.26
CA ALA A 13 10.45 3.26 -14.45
C ALA A 13 10.56 4.44 -13.48
N ASN A 14 10.11 5.63 -13.89
CA ASN A 14 10.03 6.80 -13.01
C ASN A 14 8.99 6.61 -11.89
N PHE A 15 7.82 6.04 -12.20
CA PHE A 15 6.82 5.73 -11.17
C PHE A 15 7.34 4.72 -10.15
N ILE A 16 7.98 3.64 -10.61
CA ILE A 16 8.65 2.67 -9.71
C ILE A 16 9.70 3.37 -8.84
N ALA A 17 10.47 4.31 -9.41
CA ALA A 17 11.46 5.05 -8.67
C ALA A 17 10.85 5.97 -7.61
N ALA A 18 9.77 6.67 -7.96
CA ALA A 18 9.03 7.54 -7.06
C ALA A 18 8.38 6.75 -5.91
N ALA A 19 7.73 5.63 -6.20
CA ALA A 19 7.15 4.73 -5.20
C ALA A 19 8.21 4.18 -4.24
N SER A 20 9.39 3.80 -4.75
CA SER A 20 10.51 3.36 -3.91
C SER A 20 11.03 4.48 -2.99
N LEU A 21 11.06 5.72 -3.47
CA LEU A 21 11.47 6.87 -2.65
C LEU A 21 10.40 7.19 -1.59
N ASN A 22 9.12 7.10 -1.95
CA ASN A 22 8.01 7.25 -1.01
C ASN A 22 8.09 6.22 0.13
N PHE A 23 8.45 4.98 -0.19
CA PHE A 23 8.70 3.95 0.82
C PHE A 23 9.81 4.33 1.79
N LEU A 24 10.96 4.79 1.29
CA LEU A 24 12.06 5.25 2.15
C LEU A 24 11.63 6.44 3.02
N ASN A 25 10.84 7.37 2.46
CA ASN A 25 10.31 8.49 3.20
C ASN A 25 9.29 8.07 4.27
N SER A 26 8.47 7.04 4.02
CA SER A 26 7.53 6.50 5.01
C SER A 26 8.26 5.86 6.18
N ASN A 27 9.26 5.01 5.91
CA ASN A 27 10.11 4.44 6.96
C ASN A 27 10.81 5.53 7.78
N ALA A 28 11.31 6.57 7.11
CA ALA A 28 11.93 7.70 7.78
C ALA A 28 10.92 8.51 8.62
N LEU A 29 9.67 8.63 8.16
CA LEU A 29 8.57 9.26 8.89
C LEU A 29 8.21 8.44 10.13
N GLU A 30 8.06 7.12 10.01
CA GLU A 30 7.75 6.21 11.12
C GLU A 30 8.83 6.20 12.19
N ALA A 31 10.10 6.42 11.82
CA ALA A 31 11.21 6.53 12.77
C ALA A 31 11.25 7.87 13.54
N ARG A 32 10.39 8.84 13.21
CA ARG A 32 10.41 10.19 13.80
C ARG A 32 9.59 10.23 15.09
N LYS A 33 10.08 11.00 16.08
CA LYS A 33 9.37 11.17 17.36
C LYS A 33 8.01 11.83 17.15
N GLU A 34 7.94 12.76 16.20
CA GLU A 34 6.75 13.49 15.81
C GLU A 34 5.63 12.55 15.33
N PHE A 35 5.99 11.46 14.65
CA PHE A 35 5.03 10.46 14.21
C PHE A 35 4.42 9.69 15.39
N HIS A 36 5.22 9.32 16.38
CA HIS A 36 4.73 8.63 17.58
C HIS A 36 4.00 9.55 18.56
N GLN A 37 4.23 10.87 18.47
CA GLN A 37 3.62 11.88 19.33
C GLN A 37 2.41 12.57 18.71
N ILE A 38 2.05 12.21 17.47
CA ILE A 38 0.90 12.80 16.80
C ILE A 38 -0.37 12.54 17.61
N GLU A 39 -1.08 13.61 17.95
CA GLU A 39 -2.43 13.47 18.48
C GLU A 39 -3.36 13.10 17.33
N ARG A 40 -3.73 11.81 17.27
CA ARG A 40 -4.67 11.33 16.27
C ARG A 40 -6.04 11.96 16.50
N THR A 41 -6.66 12.45 15.43
CA THR A 41 -8.02 12.98 15.45
C THR A 41 -8.91 12.22 14.48
N LYS A 42 -10.21 12.11 14.75
CA LYS A 42 -11.17 11.43 13.86
C LYS A 42 -11.39 12.14 12.51
N ALA A 43 -10.84 13.34 12.34
CA ALA A 43 -10.85 14.06 11.06
C ALA A 43 -9.86 13.46 10.05
N GLY A 44 -8.81 12.77 10.50
CA GLY A 44 -7.75 12.20 9.66
C GLY A 44 -8.06 10.82 9.06
N ARG A 45 -9.31 10.52 8.68
CA ARG A 45 -9.73 9.15 8.27
C ARG A 45 -8.86 8.53 7.18
N SER A 46 -8.39 9.33 6.22
CA SER A 46 -7.54 8.87 5.12
C SER A 46 -6.09 8.58 5.54
N TRP A 47 -5.70 8.90 6.78
CA TRP A 47 -4.33 8.71 7.26
C TRP A 47 -3.90 7.24 7.26
N ALA A 48 -4.80 6.33 7.64
CA ALA A 48 -4.51 4.89 7.63
C ALA A 48 -4.17 4.41 6.21
N TRP A 49 -4.96 4.81 5.20
CA TRP A 49 -4.69 4.47 3.81
C TRP A 49 -3.44 5.17 3.28
N PHE A 50 -3.25 6.45 3.61
CA PHE A 50 -2.07 7.20 3.20
C PHE A 50 -0.78 6.52 3.65
N LEU A 51 -0.68 6.11 4.92
CA LEU A 51 0.50 5.38 5.39
C LEU A 51 0.66 4.05 4.64
N ARG A 52 -0.42 3.27 4.58
CA ARG A 52 -0.42 1.94 3.95
C ARG A 52 0.03 1.96 2.49
N GLU A 53 -0.35 3.00 1.76
CA GLU A 53 0.06 3.18 0.37
C GLU A 53 1.56 3.52 0.26
N LYS A 54 2.09 4.33 1.19
CA LYS A 54 3.48 4.79 1.15
C LYS A 54 4.46 3.76 1.71
N ASP A 55 4.11 3.05 2.79
CA ASP A 55 4.92 1.97 3.37
C ASP A 55 4.77 0.63 2.62
N GLY A 56 3.71 0.46 1.84
CA GLY A 56 3.35 -0.81 1.23
C GLY A 56 4.03 -1.17 -0.07
N VAL A 57 4.53 -0.17 -0.80
CA VAL A 57 5.20 -0.34 -2.11
C VAL A 57 4.29 -1.00 -3.18
N GLY A 58 2.97 -1.06 -2.95
CA GLY A 58 2.01 -1.73 -3.84
C GLY A 58 2.04 -1.17 -5.27
N GLU A 59 2.20 0.14 -5.40
CA GLU A 59 2.27 0.83 -6.69
C GLU A 59 3.46 0.33 -7.53
N ALA A 60 4.65 0.23 -6.92
CA ALA A 60 5.82 -0.26 -7.63
C ALA A 60 5.64 -1.73 -8.06
N TYR A 61 5.07 -2.58 -7.20
CA TYR A 61 4.76 -3.97 -7.57
C TYR A 61 3.76 -4.06 -8.71
N ALA A 62 2.72 -3.22 -8.73
CA ALA A 62 1.77 -3.12 -9.83
C ALA A 62 2.48 -2.77 -11.14
N TRP A 63 3.32 -1.74 -11.16
CA TRP A 63 4.10 -1.36 -12.33
C TRP A 63 5.06 -2.45 -12.81
N PHE A 64 5.66 -3.23 -11.90
CA PHE A 64 6.57 -4.33 -12.26
C PHE A 64 5.89 -5.47 -13.03
N THR A 65 4.56 -5.56 -13.01
CA THR A 65 3.83 -6.59 -13.78
C THR A 65 3.88 -6.34 -15.30
N PHE A 66 4.11 -5.11 -15.74
CA PHE A 66 4.05 -4.71 -17.15
C PHE A 66 5.42 -4.35 -17.73
N LEU A 67 6.27 -5.38 -17.92
CA LEU A 67 7.57 -5.20 -18.56
C LEU A 67 7.41 -4.79 -20.04
N LYS A 68 8.21 -3.84 -20.51
CA LYS A 68 8.09 -3.28 -21.87
C LYS A 68 8.27 -4.31 -22.99
N ALA A 69 8.97 -5.42 -22.70
CA ALA A 69 9.18 -6.50 -23.65
C ALA A 69 7.90 -7.34 -23.89
N LEU A 70 6.97 -7.33 -22.93
CA LEU A 70 5.71 -8.07 -22.98
C LEU A 70 4.52 -7.15 -23.25
N CYS A 71 4.53 -5.96 -22.62
CA CYS A 71 3.49 -4.94 -22.76
C CYS A 71 4.14 -3.58 -23.09
N PRO A 72 4.49 -3.34 -24.36
CA PRO A 72 5.15 -2.09 -24.76
C PRO A 72 4.20 -0.89 -24.78
N ASP A 73 2.90 -1.12 -24.95
CA ASP A 73 1.89 -0.06 -25.00
C ASP A 73 1.32 0.19 -23.59
N ILE A 74 1.74 1.29 -22.99
CA ILE A 74 1.31 1.64 -21.63
C ILE A 74 -0.19 1.91 -21.54
N SER A 75 -0.82 2.38 -22.63
CA SER A 75 -2.24 2.76 -22.61
C SER A 75 -3.17 1.59 -22.28
N LEU A 76 -2.70 0.36 -22.44
CA LEU A 76 -3.46 -0.86 -22.19
C LEU A 76 -3.61 -1.19 -20.70
N PHE A 77 -2.81 -0.59 -19.81
CA PHE A 77 -2.81 -0.97 -18.39
C PHE A 77 -2.79 0.20 -17.40
N LEU A 78 -2.71 1.45 -17.85
CA LEU A 78 -2.65 2.60 -16.91
C LEU A 78 -3.80 2.61 -15.89
N GLU A 79 -5.03 2.33 -16.34
CA GLU A 79 -6.22 2.40 -15.48
C GLU A 79 -6.25 1.32 -14.40
N VAL A 80 -5.62 0.16 -14.61
CA VAL A 80 -5.67 -0.97 -13.66
C VAL A 80 -4.59 -0.89 -12.58
N ILE A 81 -3.60 0.00 -12.71
CA ILE A 81 -2.48 0.12 -11.76
C ILE A 81 -2.95 0.46 -10.34
N PRO A 82 -3.83 1.46 -10.12
CA PRO A 82 -4.32 1.77 -8.78
C PRO A 82 -5.03 0.58 -8.14
N ASP A 83 -5.82 -0.16 -8.92
CA ASP A 83 -6.57 -1.32 -8.44
C ASP A 83 -5.64 -2.48 -8.05
N ILE A 84 -4.65 -2.79 -8.88
CA ILE A 84 -3.63 -3.81 -8.55
C ILE A 84 -2.83 -3.38 -7.31
N SER A 85 -2.45 -2.11 -7.20
CA SER A 85 -1.72 -1.58 -6.04
C SER A 85 -2.53 -1.76 -4.76
N MET A 86 -3.80 -1.37 -4.79
CA MET A 86 -4.72 -1.53 -3.66
C MET A 86 -4.91 -3.00 -3.31
N TRP A 87 -5.15 -3.85 -4.32
CA TRP A 87 -5.34 -5.29 -4.13
C TRP A 87 -4.13 -5.96 -3.51
N ILE A 88 -2.91 -5.62 -3.97
CA ILE A 88 -1.66 -6.14 -3.39
C ILE A 88 -1.56 -5.75 -1.92
N GLY A 89 -1.86 -4.48 -1.59
CA GLY A 89 -1.80 -3.98 -0.21
C GLY A 89 -2.80 -4.71 0.70
N LEU A 90 -4.07 -4.68 0.33
CA LEU A 90 -5.14 -5.30 1.11
C LEU A 90 -4.96 -6.82 1.25
N THR A 91 -4.55 -7.51 0.18
CA THR A 91 -4.26 -8.94 0.24
C THR A 91 -3.11 -9.23 1.20
N ASN A 92 -2.06 -8.41 1.19
CA ASN A 92 -0.98 -8.57 2.16
C ASN A 92 -1.50 -8.37 3.59
N ASP A 93 -2.30 -7.34 3.87
CA ASP A 93 -2.88 -7.11 5.20
C ASP A 93 -3.74 -8.30 5.66
N LEU A 94 -4.50 -8.94 4.77
CA LEU A 94 -5.28 -10.14 5.09
C LEU A 94 -4.40 -11.35 5.41
N LEU A 95 -3.36 -11.58 4.59
CA LEU A 95 -2.51 -12.76 4.70
C LEU A 95 -1.54 -12.66 5.88
N SER A 96 -1.07 -11.46 6.21
CA SER A 96 -0.14 -11.24 7.34
C SER A 96 -0.86 -11.08 8.68
N PHE A 97 -2.16 -10.74 8.69
CA PHE A 97 -2.90 -10.43 9.93
C PHE A 97 -2.72 -11.48 11.04
N TYR A 98 -2.77 -12.77 10.70
CA TYR A 98 -2.61 -13.83 11.71
C TYR A 98 -1.22 -13.86 12.36
N GLU A 99 -0.17 -13.59 11.58
CA GLU A 99 1.19 -13.50 12.09
C GLU A 99 1.35 -12.27 12.99
N GLU A 100 0.85 -11.12 12.54
CA GLU A 100 0.91 -9.84 13.26
C GLU A 100 0.16 -9.91 14.59
N GLU A 101 -1.05 -10.50 14.60
CA GLU A 101 -1.83 -10.75 15.82
C GLU A 101 -1.05 -11.61 16.83
N LYS A 102 -0.38 -12.66 16.34
CA LYS A 102 0.45 -13.54 17.18
C LYS A 102 1.68 -12.83 17.74
N ALA A 103 2.25 -11.89 16.99
CA ALA A 103 3.36 -11.05 17.43
C ALA A 103 2.91 -9.90 18.35
N GLY A 104 1.60 -9.66 18.49
CA GLY A 104 1.04 -8.54 19.25
C GLY A 104 1.24 -7.20 18.55
N GLU A 105 1.41 -7.22 17.23
CA GLU A 105 1.61 -6.03 16.40
C GLU A 105 0.28 -5.32 16.17
N THR A 106 0.18 -4.09 16.66
CA THR A 106 -1.04 -3.25 16.54
C THR A 106 -0.84 -2.05 15.62
N HIS A 107 0.33 -1.96 14.99
CA HIS A 107 0.73 -0.87 14.08
C HIS A 107 0.56 -1.27 12.61
N ASN A 108 -0.52 -1.96 12.27
CA ASN A 108 -0.84 -2.34 10.89
C ASN A 108 -2.05 -1.56 10.36
N TYR A 109 -2.37 -1.76 9.07
CA TYR A 109 -3.48 -1.06 8.42
C TYR A 109 -4.84 -1.36 9.06
N ILE A 110 -5.11 -2.62 9.43
CA ILE A 110 -6.39 -3.05 10.00
C ILE A 110 -6.68 -2.32 11.31
N TYR A 111 -5.72 -2.32 12.25
CA TYR A 111 -5.86 -1.59 13.52
C TYR A 111 -5.95 -0.07 13.30
N ASN A 112 -5.13 0.46 12.40
CA ASN A 112 -5.14 1.90 12.11
C ASN A 112 -6.48 2.35 11.54
N ARG A 113 -7.04 1.61 10.57
CA ARG A 113 -8.36 1.85 9.98
C ARG A 113 -9.46 1.69 11.02
N GLY A 114 -9.45 0.60 11.80
CA GLY A 114 -10.42 0.36 12.86
C GLY A 114 -10.49 1.49 13.87
N TRP A 115 -9.33 2.04 14.26
CA TRP A 115 -9.30 3.22 15.13
C TRP A 115 -9.92 4.45 14.47
N TYR A 116 -9.69 4.73 13.18
CA TYR A 116 -10.28 5.92 12.53
C TYR A 116 -11.78 5.78 12.25
N GLU A 117 -12.26 4.54 12.10
CA GLU A 117 -13.65 4.22 11.77
C GLU A 117 -14.51 3.81 12.98
N ASP A 118 -13.92 3.76 14.19
CA ASP A 118 -14.57 3.26 15.42
C ASP A 118 -15.08 1.81 15.27
N LYS A 119 -14.28 0.96 14.64
CA LYS A 119 -14.57 -0.44 14.35
C LYS A 119 -13.56 -1.37 15.00
N ASP A 120 -14.03 -2.55 15.37
CA ASP A 120 -13.18 -3.63 15.84
C ASP A 120 -12.28 -4.15 14.70
N PRO A 121 -11.00 -4.50 14.96
CA PRO A 121 -10.10 -5.07 13.96
C PRO A 121 -10.67 -6.27 13.20
N GLN A 122 -11.43 -7.15 13.85
CA GLN A 122 -12.04 -8.32 13.18
C GLN A 122 -13.14 -7.90 12.20
N TYR A 123 -13.88 -6.84 12.53
CA TYR A 123 -14.89 -6.29 11.64
C TYR A 123 -14.22 -5.67 10.40
N VAL A 124 -13.15 -4.89 10.61
CA VAL A 124 -12.36 -4.31 9.51
C VAL A 124 -11.73 -5.39 8.64
N PHE A 125 -11.21 -6.47 9.24
CA PHE A 125 -10.71 -7.62 8.49
C PHE A 125 -11.79 -8.19 7.56
N GLY A 126 -13.02 -8.37 8.06
CA GLY A 126 -14.15 -8.82 7.23
C GLY A 126 -14.46 -7.87 6.07
N GLU A 127 -14.44 -6.56 6.30
CA GLU A 127 -14.62 -5.57 5.23
C GLU A 127 -13.50 -5.63 4.18
N ILE A 128 -12.25 -5.83 4.59
CA ILE A 128 -11.13 -5.97 3.65
C ILE A 128 -11.27 -7.27 2.83
N VAL A 129 -11.76 -8.36 3.43
CA VAL A 129 -12.08 -9.60 2.67
C VAL A 129 -13.11 -9.29 1.59
N ASP A 130 -14.18 -8.57 1.93
CA ASP A 130 -15.20 -8.17 0.96
C ASP A 130 -14.62 -7.26 -0.12
N GLU A 131 -13.83 -6.24 0.25
CA GLU A 131 -13.19 -5.31 -0.69
C GLU A 131 -12.27 -6.05 -1.69
N THR A 132 -11.47 -7.00 -1.19
CA THR A 132 -10.52 -7.77 -2.01
C THR A 132 -11.22 -8.74 -2.96
N THR A 133 -12.44 -9.19 -2.63
CA THR A 133 -13.20 -10.17 -3.42
C THR A 133 -14.29 -9.58 -4.31
N THR A 134 -14.72 -8.34 -4.05
CA THR A 134 -15.85 -7.70 -4.76
C THR A 134 -15.50 -6.43 -5.55
N LYS A 135 -14.42 -5.71 -5.19
CA LYS A 135 -14.03 -4.44 -5.83
C LYS A 135 -12.92 -4.58 -6.88
N THR A 136 -12.48 -5.81 -7.16
CA THR A 136 -11.45 -6.15 -8.15
C THR A 136 -11.97 -7.23 -9.07
#